data_AF-A0A2Z3S0W7-F1
#
_entry.id   AF-A0A2Z3S0W7-F1
#
_cell.length_a   1.000
_cell.length_b   1.000
_cell.length_c   1.000
_cell.angle_alpha   90.00
_cell.angle_beta   90.00
_cell.angle_gamma   90.00
#
_symmetry.space_group_name_H-M   'P 1'
#
loop_
_entity.id
_entity.type
_entity.pdbx_description
1 polymer ?
#
loop_
_entity_poly.entity_id
_entity_poly.type
_entity_poly.pdbx_seq_one_letter_code
_entity_poly.pdbx_strand_id
1 'polypeptide(L)'
;MTEREFLELWNKNRQQIVVSQMAPTFLLIVTVGLITLGLAGGPLFLSLATLGILLASGILGALVQYASATEAMAVAADLALVKSPSAASRQVVKFAPWLNVVRFVTPAIFTLIFLLLASILLMG
;
A
#
# COMPACT_ATOMS: atom_id res chain seq x y z
N MET A 1 4.94 -25.75 9.99
CA MET A 1 5.46 -24.58 10.70
C MET A 1 4.87 -24.54 12.10
N THR A 2 5.59 -24.00 13.06
CA THR A 2 5.12 -23.75 14.43
C THR A 2 4.27 -22.48 14.48
N GLU A 3 3.48 -22.30 15.55
CA GLU A 3 2.72 -21.07 15.79
C GLU A 3 3.61 -19.82 15.72
N ARG A 4 4.81 -19.88 16.32
CA ARG A 4 5.78 -18.79 16.31
C ARG A 4 6.20 -18.41 14.88
N GLU A 5 6.51 -19.40 14.04
CA GLU A 5 6.94 -19.17 12.65
C GLU A 5 5.82 -18.52 11.82
N PHE A 6 4.57 -18.91 12.04
CA PHE A 6 3.43 -18.26 11.38
C PHE A 6 3.25 -16.82 11.85
N LEU A 7 3.39 -16.53 13.15
CA LEU A 7 3.31 -15.16 13.67
C LEU A 7 4.45 -14.28 13.15
N GLU A 8 5.65 -14.83 12.99
CA GLU A 8 6.79 -14.13 12.36
C GLU A 8 6.51 -13.81 10.90
N LEU A 9 5.95 -14.75 10.13
CA LEU A 9 5.59 -14.53 8.73
C LEU A 9 4.46 -13.51 8.59
N TRP A 10 3.45 -13.56 9.46
CA TRP A 10 2.41 -12.53 9.54
C TRP A 10 2.99 -11.14 9.78
N ASN A 11 3.90 -11.00 10.75
CA ASN A 11 4.55 -9.73 11.07
C ASN A 11 5.40 -9.23 9.91
N LYS A 12 6.12 -10.12 9.22
CA LYS A 12 6.90 -9.79 8.02
C LYS A 12 6.01 -9.26 6.90
N ASN A 13 4.87 -9.90 6.64
CA ASN A 13 3.93 -9.46 5.61
C ASN A 13 3.29 -8.10 5.97
N ARG A 14 2.93 -7.90 7.24
CA ARG A 14 2.47 -6.58 7.71
C ARG A 14 3.53 -5.49 7.57
N GLN A 15 4.80 -5.81 7.85
CA GLN A 15 5.89 -4.87 7.66
C GLN A 15 6.07 -4.52 6.18
N GLN A 16 6.00 -5.49 5.26
CA GLN A 16 6.06 -5.23 3.83
C GLN A 16 4.93 -4.30 3.36
N ILE A 17 3.70 -4.50 3.85
CA ILE A 17 2.57 -3.60 3.58
C ILE A 17 2.93 -2.17 3.99
N VAL A 18 3.42 -1.96 5.22
CA VAL A 18 3.76 -0.63 5.74
C VAL A 18 4.90 0.01 4.93
N VAL A 19 5.99 -0.73 4.70
CA VAL A 19 7.17 -0.21 3.99
C VAL A 19 6.84 0.13 2.54
N SER A 20 5.99 -0.66 1.88
CA SER A 20 5.59 -0.42 0.48
C SER A 20 4.86 0.91 0.25
N GLN A 21 4.29 1.49 1.31
CA GLN A 21 3.58 2.77 1.25
C GLN A 21 4.52 3.98 1.37
N MET A 22 5.75 3.80 1.84
CA MET A 22 6.67 4.91 2.08
C MET A 22 7.03 5.64 0.80
N ALA A 23 7.37 4.91 -0.27
CA ALA A 23 7.76 5.52 -1.54
C ALA A 23 6.58 6.27 -2.22
N PRO A 24 5.38 5.68 -2.41
CA PRO A 24 4.26 6.41 -2.98
C PRO A 24 3.84 7.62 -2.13
N THR A 25 3.77 7.49 -0.80
CA THR A 25 3.39 8.59 0.09
C THR A 25 4.40 9.74 0.03
N PHE A 26 5.70 9.41 0.03
CA PHE A 26 6.75 10.40 -0.12
C PHE A 26 6.63 11.16 -1.45
N LEU A 27 6.44 10.45 -2.56
CA LEU A 27 6.28 11.07 -3.88
C LEU A 27 5.02 11.94 -3.98
N LEU A 28 3.91 11.54 -3.36
CA LEU A 28 2.70 12.37 -3.28
C LEU A 28 2.97 13.68 -2.52
N ILE A 29 3.64 13.62 -1.37
CA ILE A 29 4.02 14.81 -0.58
C ILE A 29 4.94 15.73 -1.38
N VAL A 30 5.99 15.16 -1.98
CA VAL A 30 6.93 15.92 -2.82
C VAL A 30 6.21 16.57 -4.00
N THR A 31 5.28 15.86 -4.65
CA THR A 31 4.51 16.41 -5.77
C THR A 31 3.66 17.60 -5.34
N VAL A 32 2.96 17.50 -4.21
CA VAL A 32 2.17 18.62 -3.66
C VAL A 32 3.08 19.83 -3.39
N GLY A 33 4.26 19.62 -2.80
CA GLY A 33 5.23 20.70 -2.59
C GLY A 33 5.78 21.30 -3.89
N LEU A 34 6.04 20.48 -4.91
CA LEU A 34 6.52 20.98 -6.20
C LEU A 34 5.44 21.77 -6.96
N ILE A 35 4.16 21.41 -6.81
CA ILE A 35 3.04 22.19 -7.35
C ILE A 35 3.06 23.61 -6.79
N THR A 36 3.30 23.80 -5.50
CA THR A 36 3.38 25.15 -4.91
C THR A 36 4.60 25.95 -5.37
N LEU A 37 5.62 25.26 -5.92
CA LEU A 37 6.81 25.86 -6.52
C LEU A 37 6.68 26.08 -8.04
N GLY A 38 5.49 25.86 -8.62
CA GLY A 38 5.21 26.16 -10.02
C GLY A 38 5.34 24.97 -10.99
N LEU A 39 5.38 23.73 -10.50
CA LEU A 39 5.42 22.53 -11.36
C LEU A 39 4.27 22.50 -12.38
N ALA A 40 3.05 22.87 -11.98
CA ALA A 40 1.87 22.85 -12.87
C ALA A 40 1.97 23.90 -14.00
N GLY A 41 2.58 25.05 -13.74
CA GLY A 41 2.78 26.11 -14.75
C GLY A 41 4.01 25.89 -15.64
N GLY A 42 4.76 24.80 -15.44
CA GLY A 42 5.93 24.45 -16.23
C GLY A 42 5.59 23.87 -17.61
N PRO A 43 6.61 23.49 -18.40
CA PRO A 43 6.39 22.76 -19.65
C PRO A 43 5.63 21.45 -19.42
N LEU A 44 4.69 21.12 -20.31
CA LEU A 44 3.83 19.94 -20.22
C LEU A 44 4.58 18.62 -19.94
N PHE A 45 5.79 18.47 -20.48
CA PHE A 45 6.58 17.25 -20.27
C PHE A 45 6.95 17.02 -18.80
N LEU A 46 7.06 18.07 -17.97
CA LEU A 46 7.32 17.93 -16.53
C LEU A 46 6.11 17.32 -15.82
N SER A 47 4.90 17.83 -16.10
CA SER A 47 3.65 17.25 -15.58
C SER A 47 3.51 15.78 -15.98
N LEU A 48 3.76 15.45 -17.25
CA LEU A 48 3.71 14.07 -17.73
C LEU A 48 4.77 13.17 -17.06
N ALA A 49 5.99 13.67 -16.87
CA ALA A 49 7.05 12.94 -16.18
C ALA A 49 6.69 12.68 -14.71
N THR A 50 6.18 13.69 -13.99
CA THR A 50 5.71 13.55 -12.60
C THR A 50 4.59 12.52 -12.50
N LEU A 51 3.60 12.57 -13.40
CA LEU A 51 2.51 11.58 -13.44
C LEU A 51 3.02 10.18 -13.73
N GLY A 52 3.97 10.02 -14.65
CA GLY A 52 4.60 8.73 -14.93
C GLY A 52 5.32 8.15 -13.71
N ILE A 53 6.08 8.97 -12.98
CA ILE A 53 6.78 8.56 -11.75
C ILE A 53 5.79 8.15 -10.66
N LEU A 54 4.75 8.96 -10.43
CA LEU A 54 3.71 8.66 -9.45
C LEU A 54 2.98 7.35 -9.80
N LEU A 55 2.61 7.16 -11.06
CA LEU A 55 1.91 5.97 -11.52
C LEU A 55 2.78 4.71 -11.34
N ALA A 56 4.04 4.77 -11.78
CA ALA A 56 4.97 3.64 -11.67
C ALA A 56 5.19 3.24 -10.20
N SER A 57 5.43 4.22 -9.31
CA SER A 57 5.61 3.95 -7.89
C SER A 57 4.31 3.44 -7.23
N GLY A 58 3.17 4.02 -7.57
CA GLY A 58 1.86 3.62 -7.06
C GLY A 58 1.50 2.18 -7.41
N ILE A 59 1.73 1.76 -8.66
CA ILE A 59 1.48 0.39 -9.11
C ILE A 59 2.36 -0.59 -8.34
N LEU A 60 3.67 -0.32 -8.21
CA LEU A 60 4.57 -1.18 -7.45
C LEU A 60 4.15 -1.30 -5.97
N GLY A 61 3.78 -0.18 -5.33
CA GLY A 61 3.28 -0.18 -3.96
C GLY A 61 1.98 -0.97 -3.79
N ALA A 62 1.02 -0.78 -4.69
CA ALA A 62 -0.26 -1.49 -4.68
C ALA A 62 -0.09 -3.00 -4.90
N LEU A 63 0.81 -3.42 -5.80
CA LEU A 63 1.11 -4.83 -6.03
C LEU A 63 1.68 -5.51 -4.79
N VAL A 64 2.65 -4.85 -4.11
CA VAL A 64 3.23 -5.38 -2.87
C VAL A 64 2.17 -5.47 -1.77
N GLN A 65 1.34 -4.44 -1.60
CA GLN A 65 0.25 -4.46 -0.62
C GLN A 65 -0.72 -5.61 -0.87
N TYR A 66 -1.13 -5.79 -2.12
CA TYR A 66 -2.06 -6.83 -2.48
C TYR A 66 -1.47 -8.23 -2.25
N ALA A 67 -0.22 -8.45 -2.67
CA ALA A 67 0.48 -9.71 -2.49
C ALA A 67 0.68 -10.02 -1.00
N SER A 68 1.31 -9.11 -0.24
CA SER A 68 1.58 -9.31 1.19
C SER A 68 0.30 -9.45 2.01
N ALA A 69 -0.78 -8.75 1.66
CA ALA A 69 -2.09 -8.93 2.32
C ALA A 69 -2.69 -10.30 2.02
N THR A 70 -2.58 -10.77 0.78
CA THR A 70 -3.06 -12.10 0.38
C THR A 70 -2.29 -13.20 1.09
N GLU A 71 -0.96 -13.11 1.12
CA GLU A 71 -0.09 -14.04 1.85
C GLU A 71 -0.37 -14.01 3.36
N ALA A 72 -0.54 -12.82 3.96
CA ALA A 72 -0.88 -12.70 5.38
C ALA A 72 -2.24 -13.34 5.72
N MET A 73 -3.25 -13.25 4.85
CA MET A 73 -4.52 -13.95 5.06
C MET A 73 -4.37 -15.47 4.96
N ALA A 74 -3.50 -15.99 4.10
CA ALA A 74 -3.19 -17.41 4.05
C ALA A 74 -2.52 -17.88 5.35
N VAL A 75 -1.56 -17.11 5.88
CA VAL A 75 -0.95 -17.35 7.19
C VAL A 75 -1.97 -17.36 8.31
N ALA A 76 -2.95 -16.44 8.26
CA ALA A 76 -4.03 -16.43 9.24
C ALA A 76 -4.93 -17.67 9.14
N ALA A 77 -5.18 -18.19 7.93
CA ALA A 77 -5.91 -19.44 7.74
C ALA A 77 -5.16 -20.62 8.36
N ASP A 78 -3.83 -20.68 8.20
CA ASP A 78 -3.00 -21.72 8.83
C ASP A 78 -2.99 -21.58 10.37
N LEU A 79 -2.90 -20.35 10.90
CA LEU A 79 -2.99 -20.09 12.35
C LEU A 79 -4.33 -20.53 12.96
N ALA A 80 -5.42 -20.52 12.18
CA ALA A 80 -6.71 -21.01 12.64
C ALA A 80 -6.74 -22.53 12.89
N LEU A 81 -5.80 -23.27 12.31
CA LEU A 81 -5.69 -24.74 12.45
C LEU A 81 -4.75 -25.17 13.61
N VAL A 82 -4.05 -24.23 14.24
CA VAL A 82 -3.14 -24.51 15.37
C VAL A 82 -3.95 -24.98 16.58
N LYS A 83 -3.54 -26.09 17.21
CA LYS A 83 -4.14 -26.59 18.45
C LYS A 83 -3.76 -25.70 19.62
N SER A 84 -4.74 -25.32 20.45
CA SER A 84 -4.56 -24.46 21.62
C SER A 84 -3.82 -23.14 21.30
N PRO A 85 -4.33 -22.33 20.33
CA PRO A 85 -3.62 -21.15 19.86
C PRO A 85 -3.45 -20.13 20.99
N SER A 86 -2.40 -19.32 20.93
CA SER A 86 -2.22 -18.16 21.80
C SER A 86 -3.29 -17.09 21.54
N ALA A 87 -3.36 -16.11 22.43
CA ALA A 87 -4.21 -14.93 22.23
C ALA A 87 -3.81 -14.13 20.98
N ALA A 88 -2.51 -14.07 20.67
CA ALA A 88 -2.00 -13.38 19.49
C ALA A 88 -2.51 -14.05 18.20
N SER A 89 -2.43 -15.37 18.09
CA SER A 89 -2.93 -16.11 16.93
C SER A 89 -4.43 -15.96 16.75
N ARG A 90 -5.21 -16.01 17.84
CA ARG A 90 -6.66 -15.71 17.78
C ARG A 90 -6.93 -14.31 17.24
N GLN A 91 -6.13 -13.32 17.61
CA GLN A 91 -6.30 -11.95 17.14
C GLN A 91 -5.94 -11.81 15.66
N VAL A 92 -4.89 -12.49 15.20
CA VAL A 92 -4.51 -12.51 13.77
C VAL A 92 -5.65 -13.07 12.92
N VAL A 93 -6.22 -14.21 13.31
CA VAL A 93 -7.36 -14.83 12.60
C VAL A 93 -8.55 -13.88 12.54
N LYS A 94 -8.89 -13.23 13.66
CA LYS A 94 -9.98 -12.25 13.71
C LYS A 94 -9.72 -11.02 12.83
N PHE A 95 -8.48 -10.58 12.72
CA PHE A 95 -8.11 -9.38 11.98
C PHE A 95 -7.95 -9.64 10.47
N ALA A 96 -7.65 -10.87 10.06
CA ALA A 96 -7.36 -11.21 8.66
C ALA A 96 -8.35 -10.65 7.62
N PRO A 97 -9.68 -10.64 7.83
CA PRO A 97 -10.61 -10.07 6.86
C PRO A 97 -10.37 -8.57 6.57
N TRP A 98 -9.83 -7.81 7.53
CA TRP A 98 -9.50 -6.39 7.35
C TRP A 98 -8.34 -6.16 6.37
N LEU A 99 -7.56 -7.19 6.04
CA LEU A 99 -6.54 -7.08 5.00
C LEU A 99 -7.14 -6.89 3.60
N ASN A 100 -8.44 -7.13 3.41
CA ASN A 100 -9.12 -6.71 2.17
C ASN A 100 -9.17 -5.18 2.01
N VAL A 101 -9.13 -4.41 3.10
CA VAL A 101 -8.97 -2.95 3.02
C VAL A 101 -7.63 -2.59 2.37
N VAL A 102 -6.56 -3.30 2.73
CA VAL A 102 -5.24 -3.14 2.11
C VAL A 102 -5.22 -3.59 0.65
N ARG A 103 -5.99 -4.62 0.29
CA ARG A 103 -6.04 -5.12 -1.09
C ARG A 103 -6.79 -4.19 -2.04
N PHE A 104 -7.85 -3.54 -1.57
CA PHE A 104 -8.80 -2.88 -2.45
C PHE A 104 -9.02 -1.41 -2.12
N VAL A 105 -9.13 -1.06 -0.84
CA VAL A 105 -9.45 0.31 -0.44
C VAL A 105 -8.21 1.20 -0.52
N THR A 106 -7.03 0.73 -0.07
CA THR A 106 -5.81 1.55 -0.13
C THR A 106 -5.36 1.85 -1.57
N PRO A 107 -5.38 0.90 -2.54
CA PRO A 107 -5.09 1.24 -3.93
C PRO A 107 -6.15 2.16 -4.54
N ALA A 108 -7.43 1.98 -4.19
CA ALA A 108 -8.50 2.86 -4.69
C ALA A 108 -8.30 4.31 -4.23
N ILE A 109 -7.98 4.53 -2.94
CA ILE A 109 -7.66 5.86 -2.42
C ILE A 109 -6.46 6.46 -3.16
N PHE A 110 -5.40 5.67 -3.37
CA PHE A 110 -4.24 6.12 -4.14
C PHE A 110 -4.63 6.56 -5.56
N THR A 111 -5.45 5.77 -6.27
CA THR A 111 -5.94 6.12 -7.60
C THR A 111 -6.74 7.42 -7.61
N LEU A 112 -7.60 7.64 -6.61
CA LEU A 112 -8.35 8.90 -6.50
C LEU A 112 -7.43 10.11 -6.32
N ILE A 113 -6.42 9.99 -5.44
CA ILE A 113 -5.43 11.04 -5.23
C ILE A 113 -4.61 11.28 -6.51
N PHE A 114 -4.20 10.21 -7.19
CA PHE A 114 -3.47 10.30 -8.46
C PHE A 114 -4.28 11.07 -9.51
N LEU A 115 -5.56 10.75 -9.69
CA LEU A 115 -6.44 11.45 -10.64
C LEU A 115 -6.63 12.92 -10.26
N LEU A 116 -6.76 13.23 -8.98
CA LEU A 116 -6.81 14.61 -8.50
C LEU A 116 -5.53 15.37 -8.87
N LEU A 117 -4.36 14.82 -8.56
CA LEU A 117 -3.08 15.44 -8.92
C LEU A 117 -2.89 15.54 -10.44
N ALA A 118 -3.34 14.55 -11.20
CA ALA A 118 -3.32 14.60 -12.67
C ALA A 118 -4.18 15.74 -13.20
N SER A 119 -5.37 15.97 -12.65
CA SER A 119 -6.21 17.10 -13.04
C SER A 119 -5.51 18.44 -12.77
N ILE A 120 -4.86 18.59 -11.61
CA ILE A 120 -4.16 19.82 -11.23
C ILE A 120 -2.95 20.05 -12.15
N LEU A 121 -2.15 19.03 -12.41
CA LEU A 121 -0.92 19.17 -13.22
C LEU A 121 -1.17 19.38 -14.72
N LEU A 122 -2.35 19.00 -15.22
CA LEU A 122 -2.69 19.11 -16.64
C LEU A 122 -3.59 20.30 -16.97
N MET A 123 -4.34 20.81 -15.99
CA MET A 123 -5.30 21.90 -16.18
C MET A 123 -4.96 23.17 -15.39
N GLY A 124 -4.06 23.08 -14.40
CA GLY A 124 -3.66 24.19 -13.53
C GLY A 124 -2.42 24.94 -14.00
#